data_AF-A0A3C1RUP3-F1
#
_entry.id   AF-A0A3C1RUP3-F1
#
_cell.length_a   1.000
_cell.length_b   1.000
_cell.length_c   1.000
_cell.angle_alpha   90.00
_cell.angle_beta   90.00
_cell.angle_gamma   90.00
#
_symmetry.space_group_name_H-M   'P 1'
#
loop_
_entity.id
_entity.type
_entity.pdbx_description
1 polymer ?
#
loop_
_entity_poly.entity_id
_entity_poly.type
_entity_poly.pdbx_seq_one_letter_code
_entity_poly.pdbx_strand_id
1 'polypeptide(L)' 'MRAVLMAGGSGTRLRPLTCDLPKPMVPILNRPIAEHIIHLLRQHNITEVIATLHYLPDVMREYF' A
#
# COMPACT_ATOMS: atom_id res chain seq x y z
N MET A 1 4.85 18.34 5.37
CA MET A 1 5.84 17.28 5.05
C MET A 1 5.17 16.31 4.09
N ARG A 2 5.91 15.77 3.11
CA ARG A 2 5.41 14.78 2.15
C ARG A 2 5.98 13.40 2.47
N ALA A 3 5.18 12.35 2.33
CA ALA A 3 5.62 10.97 2.39
C ALA A 3 5.51 10.30 1.02
N VAL A 4 6.43 9.38 0.73
CA VAL A 4 6.38 8.52 -0.44
C VAL A 4 6.13 7.08 0.02
N LEU A 5 5.01 6.50 -0.38
CA LEU A 5 4.68 5.09 -0.17
C LEU A 5 5.18 4.27 -1.35
N MET A 6 6.21 3.45 -1.13
CA MET A 6 6.78 2.59 -2.17
C MET A 6 5.91 1.34 -2.38
N ALA A 7 4.97 1.44 -3.32
CA ALA A 7 3.95 0.42 -3.58
C ALA A 7 4.17 -0.38 -4.88
N GLY A 8 5.28 -0.16 -5.60
CA GLY A 8 5.52 -0.74 -6.92
C GLY A 8 6.17 -2.13 -6.97
N GLY A 9 6.58 -2.69 -5.84
CA GLY A 9 7.30 -3.98 -5.82
C GLY A 9 6.38 -5.19 -6.09
N SER A 10 6.87 -6.19 -6.84
CA SER A 10 6.12 -7.41 -7.20
C SER A 10 5.84 -8.38 -6.03
N GLY A 11 6.19 -8.03 -4.78
CA GLY A 11 5.78 -8.77 -3.59
C GLY A 11 6.35 -10.19 -3.41
N THR A 12 7.33 -10.61 -4.22
CA THR A 12 7.71 -12.05 -4.40
C THR A 12 7.95 -12.86 -3.13
N ARG A 13 8.39 -12.23 -2.03
CA ARG A 13 8.66 -12.89 -0.74
C ARG A 13 7.40 -13.33 0.03
N LEU A 14 6.24 -12.77 -0.30
CA LEU A 14 4.95 -13.07 0.36
C LEU A 14 4.06 -13.97 -0.48
N ARG A 15 4.57 -14.53 -1.58
CA ARG A 15 3.83 -15.51 -2.37
C ARG A 15 3.44 -16.72 -1.49
N PRO A 16 2.23 -17.27 -1.66
CA PRO A 16 1.29 -17.01 -2.76
C PRO A 16 0.37 -15.78 -2.58
N LEU A 17 0.41 -15.10 -1.43
CA LEU A 17 -0.53 -14.01 -1.11
C LEU A 17 -0.47 -12.83 -2.08
N THR A 18 0.68 -12.61 -2.71
CA THR A 18 0.89 -11.48 -3.62
C THR A 18 0.96 -11.89 -5.09
N CYS A 19 0.46 -13.07 -5.46
CA CYS A 19 0.32 -13.45 -6.86
C CYS A 19 -0.74 -12.57 -7.54
N ASP A 20 -1.92 -12.46 -6.93
CA ASP A 20 -3.07 -11.72 -7.52
C ASP A 20 -3.43 -10.45 -6.74
N LEU A 21 -2.54 -10.03 -5.84
CA LEU A 21 -2.74 -8.88 -4.97
C LEU A 21 -1.41 -8.13 -4.77
N PRO A 22 -1.34 -6.81 -4.95
CA PRO A 22 -0.11 -6.08 -4.67
C PRO A 22 0.18 -6.10 -3.16
N LYS A 23 1.45 -6.20 -2.79
CA LYS A 23 1.87 -6.30 -1.36
C LYS A 23 1.22 -5.25 -0.44
N PRO A 24 1.11 -3.96 -0.82
CA PRO A 24 0.46 -2.95 0.01
C PRO A 24 -1.03 -3.23 0.29
N MET A 25 -1.68 -4.05 -0.54
CA MET A 25 -3.09 -4.41 -0.41
C MET A 25 -3.34 -5.71 0.35
N VAL A 26 -2.28 -6.43 0.76
CA VAL A 26 -2.42 -7.61 1.62
C VAL A 26 -3.12 -7.22 2.92
N PRO A 27 -4.20 -7.93 3.32
CA PRO A 27 -4.96 -7.57 4.51
C PRO A 27 -4.21 -7.98 5.79
N ILE A 28 -4.16 -7.06 6.75
CA ILE A 28 -3.79 -7.31 8.14
C ILE A 28 -4.93 -6.81 9.01
N LEU A 29 -5.54 -7.69 9.81
CA LEU A 29 -6.70 -7.38 10.64
C LEU A 29 -7.82 -6.67 9.85
N ASN A 30 -8.19 -7.25 8.70
CA ASN A 30 -9.23 -6.77 7.78
C ASN A 30 -8.98 -5.40 7.13
N ARG A 31 -7.73 -4.89 7.15
CA ARG A 31 -7.34 -3.66 6.46
C ARG A 31 -6.05 -3.84 5.67
N PRO A 32 -5.91 -3.26 4.46
CA PRO A 32 -4.65 -3.25 3.72
C PRO A 32 -3.47 -2.72 4.53
N ILE A 33 -2.28 -3.28 4.32
CA ILE A 33 -1.02 -2.74 4.87
C ILE A 33 -0.88 -1.24 4.55
N ALA A 34 -1.22 -0.81 3.34
CA ALA A 34 -1.17 0.58 2.92
C ALA A 34 -2.03 1.49 3.82
N GLU A 35 -3.21 1.04 4.23
CA GLU A 35 -4.11 1.81 5.08
C GLU A 35 -3.55 2.00 6.49
N HIS A 36 -2.91 0.96 7.04
CA HIS A 36 -2.20 1.06 8.32
C HIS A 36 -1.08 2.11 8.26
N ILE A 37 -0.32 2.13 7.15
CA ILE A 37 0.75 3.12 6.95
C ILE A 37 0.17 4.54 6.84
N ILE A 38 -0.90 4.73 6.06
CA ILE A 38 -1.55 6.04 5.89
C ILE A 38 -2.13 6.54 7.22
N HIS A 39 -2.76 5.67 8.02
CA HIS A 39 -3.24 6.04 9.35
C HIS A 39 -2.10 6.48 10.28
N LEU A 40 -0.97 5.77 10.27
CA LEU A 40 0.21 6.16 11.04
C LEU A 40 0.76 7.52 10.59
N LEU A 41 0.89 7.75 9.28
CA LEU A 41 1.33 9.04 8.74
C LEU A 41 0.40 10.19 9.18
N ARG A 42 -0.92 9.95 9.16
CA ARG A 42 -1.92 10.91 9.63
C ARG A 42 -1.76 11.25 11.11
N GLN A 43 -1.48 10.27 11.97
CA GLN A 43 -1.20 10.52 13.41
C GLN A 43 0.01 11.44 13.62
N HIS A 44 0.95 11.47 12.68
CA HIS A 44 2.11 12.36 12.68
C HIS A 44 1.90 13.65 11.86
N ASN A 45 0.66 14.02 11.52
CA ASN A 45 0.30 15.19 10.72
C ASN A 45 0.93 15.21 9.31
N ILE A 46 1.24 14.04 8.75
CA ILE A 46 1.69 13.90 7.35
C ILE A 46 0.49 13.54 6.50
N THR A 47 -0.06 14.53 5.80
CA THR A 47 -1.31 14.41 5.02
C THR A 47 -1.09 14.37 3.52
N GLU A 48 0.11 14.68 3.03
CA GLU A 48 0.47 14.57 1.62
C GLU A 48 1.26 13.28 1.39
N VAL A 49 0.62 12.29 0.77
CA VAL A 49 1.22 10.97 0.48
C VAL A 49 1.23 10.74 -1.02
N ILE A 50 2.38 10.34 -1.56
CA ILE A 50 2.57 9.97 -2.95
C ILE A 50 2.85 8.46 -3.00
N ALA A 51 2.05 7.69 -3.73
CA ALA A 51 2.28 6.26 -3.91
C ALA A 51 2.91 5.97 -5.27
N THR A 52 4.01 5.19 -5.30
CA THR A 52 4.57 4.68 -6.55
C THR A 52 3.93 3.34 -6.90
N LEU A 53 3.25 3.26 -8.05
CA LEU A 53 2.51 2.07 -8.48
C LEU A 53 3.18 1.41 -9.69
N HIS A 54 3.21 0.08 -9.73
CA HIS A 54 3.72 -0.68 -10.88
C HIS A 54 3.06 -2.05 -11.01
N TYR A 55 3.16 -2.90 -9.99
CA TYR A 55 2.51 -4.22 -9.98
C TYR A 55 1.03 -4.11 -9.57
N LEU A 56 0.12 -4.56 -10.45
CA LEU A 56 -1.34 -4.51 -10.24
C LEU A 56 -1.82 -3.12 -9.72
N PRO A 57 -1.53 -2.03 -10.44
CA PRO A 57 -1.74 -0.67 -9.95
C PRO A 57 -3.22 -0.34 -9.75
N ASP A 58 -4.11 -0.94 -10.54
CA ASP A 58 -5.54 -0.63 -10.53
C ASP A 58 -6.21 -1.05 -9.22
N VAL A 59 -5.76 -2.14 -8.60
CA VAL A 59 -6.25 -2.57 -7.27
C VAL A 59 -6.04 -1.48 -6.21
N MET A 60 -4.93 -0.75 -6.28
CA MET A 60 -4.68 0.37 -5.36
C MET A 60 -5.49 1.61 -5.73
N ARG A 61 -5.64 1.91 -7.02
CA ARG A 61 -6.40 3.08 -7.50
C ARG A 61 -7.90 2.97 -7.25
N GLU A 62 -8.44 1.75 -7.26
CA GLU A 62 -9.87 1.52 -7.00
C GLU A 62 -10.20 1.56 -5.50
N TYR A 63 -9.23 1.24 -4.63
CA TYR A 63 -9.44 1.24 -3.18
C TYR A 63 -9.29 2.61 -2.51
N PHE A 64 -8.34 3.43 -2.99
CA PHE A 64 -7.98 4.74 -2.42
C PHE A 64 -8.51 5.90 -3.26
#